data_AF-A0A3D1PS28-F1
#
_entry.id   AF-A0A3D1PS28-F1
#
_cell.length_a   1.000
_cell.length_b   1.000
_cell.length_c   1.000
_cell.angle_alpha   90.00
_cell.angle_beta   90.00
_cell.angle_gamma   90.00
#
_symmetry.space_group_name_H-M   'P 1'
#
loop_
_entity.id
_entity.type
_entity.pdbx_description
1 polymer ?
#
loop_
_entity_poly.entity_id
_entity_poly.type
_entity_poly.pdbx_seq_one_letter_code
_entity_poly.pdbx_strand_id
1 'polypeptide(L)' 'MAANIVPQKVEDVDTQALSPMMQQYLEIKRQHPNEILFYRVGDFYEMFF' A
#
# COMPACT_ATOMS: atom_id res chain seq x y z
N MET A 1 25.50 -17.54 -14.71
CA MET A 1 25.15 -16.10 -14.75
C MET A 1 23.64 -16.00 -14.91
N ALA A 2 22.89 -16.07 -13.80
CA ALA A 2 21.44 -15.94 -13.81
C ALA A 2 21.09 -14.53 -13.35
N ALA A 3 20.24 -13.85 -14.12
CA ALA A 3 19.82 -12.48 -13.89
C ALA A 3 19.22 -12.33 -12.48
N ASN A 4 19.72 -11.37 -11.72
CA ASN A 4 19.08 -10.91 -10.50
C ASN A 4 17.70 -10.36 -10.84
N ILE A 5 16.67 -11.13 -10.51
CA ILE A 5 15.29 -10.65 -10.42
C ILE A 5 15.24 -9.84 -9.12
N VAL A 6 15.66 -8.58 -9.20
CA VAL A 6 15.45 -7.62 -8.11
C VAL A 6 13.94 -7.42 -7.99
N PRO A 7 13.30 -7.69 -6.84
CA PRO A 7 11.91 -7.32 -6.67
C PRO A 7 11.85 -5.79 -6.76
N GLN A 8 11.15 -5.27 -7.77
CA GLN A 8 10.86 -3.85 -7.95
C GLN A 8 10.39 -3.28 -6.61
N LYS A 9 11.26 -2.45 -6.04
CA LYS A 9 11.16 -1.83 -4.73
C LYS A 9 9.95 -0.90 -4.75
N VAL A 10 8.94 -1.18 -3.93
CA VAL A 10 7.77 -0.29 -3.69
C VAL A 10 8.21 0.92 -2.84
N GLU A 11 9.27 1.60 -3.26
CA GLU A 11 9.91 2.69 -2.51
C GLU A 11 9.89 4.03 -3.23
N ASP A 12 9.36 4.11 -4.46
CA ASP A 12 9.15 5.36 -5.18
C ASP A 12 7.67 5.79 -5.17
N VAL A 13 7.03 5.68 -4.01
CA VAL A 13 5.76 6.37 -3.78
C VAL A 13 6.05 7.42 -2.74
N ASP A 14 6.11 8.68 -3.17
CA ASP A 14 6.27 9.84 -2.28
C ASP A 14 5.12 9.87 -1.27
N THR A 15 5.28 9.18 -0.15
CA THR A 15 4.29 9.16 0.94
C THR A 15 4.01 10.56 1.45
N GLN A 16 4.94 11.50 1.30
CA GLN A 16 4.76 12.91 1.63
C GLN A 16 3.81 13.66 0.69
N ALA A 17 3.63 13.20 -0.56
CA ALA A 17 2.67 13.75 -1.50
C ALA A 17 1.25 13.15 -1.31
N LEU A 18 1.15 12.07 -0.55
CA LEU A 18 -0.12 11.41 -0.26
C LEU A 18 -0.85 12.07 0.90
N SER A 19 -2.18 12.01 0.87
CA SER A 19 -3.00 12.48 1.98
C SER A 19 -2.64 11.73 3.28
N PRO A 20 -2.80 12.34 4.46
CA PRO A 20 -2.48 11.69 5.73
C PRO A 20 -3.20 10.34 5.92
N MET A 21 -4.39 10.20 5.34
CA MET A 21 -5.15 8.93 5.30
C MET A 21 -4.44 7.86 4.46
N MET A 22 -3.88 8.23 3.31
CA MET A 22 -3.17 7.29 2.42
C MET A 22 -1.80 6.89 2.97
N GLN A 23 -1.15 7.76 3.74
CA GLN A 23 0.06 7.40 4.47
C GLN A 23 -0.21 6.26 5.47
N GLN A 24 -1.29 6.37 6.25
CA GLN A 24 -1.69 5.33 7.19
C GLN A 24 -2.09 4.03 6.49
N TYR A 25 -2.82 4.12 5.38
CA TYR A 25 -3.16 2.95 4.56
C TYR A 25 -1.90 2.21 4.08
N LEU A 26 -0.92 2.95 3.53
CA LEU A 26 0.33 2.37 3.04
C LEU A 26 1.18 1.78 4.16
N GLU A 27 1.23 2.40 5.33
CA GLU A 27 1.95 1.84 6.48
C GLU A 27 1.39 0.47 6.88
N ILE A 28 0.07 0.35 6.96
CA ILE A 28 -0.61 -0.92 7.26
C ILE A 28 -0.42 -1.91 6.10
N LYS A 29 -0.50 -1.46 4.84
CA LYS A 29 -0.24 -2.30 3.66
C LYS A 29 1.20 -2.80 3.61
N ARG A 30 2.19 -2.01 4.04
CA ARG A 30 3.59 -2.45 4.13
C ARG A 30 3.79 -3.52 5.20
N GLN A 31 3.04 -3.47 6.29
CA GLN A 31 3.05 -4.51 7.32
C GLN A 31 2.31 -5.78 6.87
N HIS A 32 1.28 -5.62 6.02
CA HIS A 32 0.45 -6.71 5.50
C HIS A 32 0.35 -6.68 3.97
N PRO A 33 1.46 -6.92 3.23
CA PRO A 33 1.51 -6.72 1.77
C PRO A 33 0.57 -7.64 0.99
N ASN A 34 0.28 -8.82 1.54
CA ASN A 34 -0.58 -9.83 0.93
C ASN A 34 -2.04 -9.79 1.42
N GLU A 35 -2.39 -8.83 2.28
CA GLU A 35 -3.74 -8.71 2.83
C GLU A 35 -4.52 -7.59 2.14
N ILE A 36 -5.84 -7.77 2.08
CA ILE A 36 -6.77 -6.80 1.53
C ILE A 36 -7.25 -5.90 2.66
N LEU A 37 -7.00 -4.60 2.55
CA LEU A 37 -7.51 -3.62 3.49
C LEU A 37 -8.90 -3.15 3.06
N PHE A 38 -9.86 -3.28 3.96
CA PHE A 38 -11.21 -2.76 3.80
C PHE A 38 -11.37 -1.48 4.59
N TYR A 39 -11.60 -0.36 3.90
CA TYR A 39 -11.90 0.91 4.53
C TYR A 39 -13.41 1.07 4.66
N ARG A 40 -13.91 1.19 5.89
CA ARG A 40 -15.34 1.35 6.14
C ARG A 40 -15.74 2.82 6.00
N VAL A 41 -16.57 3.12 5.01
CA VAL A 41 -17.17 4.44 4.80
C VAL A 41 -18.68 4.31 4.97
N GLY A 42 -19.14 4.52 6.21
CA GLY A 42 -20.55 4.37 6.57
C GLY A 42 -21.01 2.92 6.49
N ASP A 43 -21.92 2.63 5.56
CA ASP A 43 -22.52 1.31 5.32
C ASP A 43 -21.74 0.48 4.28
N PHE A 44 -20.76 1.09 3.59
CA PHE A 44 -19.99 0.44 2.54
C PHE A 44 -18.52 0.22 2.95
N TYR A 45 -17.89 -0.73 2.27
CA TYR A 45 -16.46 -0.96 2.34
C TYR A 45 -15.82 -0.62 1.01
N GLU A 46 -14.82 0.25 1.03
CA GLU A 46 -13.96 0.53 -0.12
C GLU A 46 -12.65 -0.25 0.01
N MET A 47 -12.20 -0.81 -1.11
CA MET A 47 -10.90 -1.46 -1.24
C MET A 47 -10.00 -0.52 -2.05
N PHE A 48 -8.93 -0.03 -1.44
CA PHE A 48 -7.90 0.71 -2.16
C PHE A 48 -6.87 -0.29 -2.70
N PHE A 49 -6.48 -0.16 -3.97
CA PHE A 49 -5.59 -1.08 -4.70
C PHE A 49 -4.13 -0.64 -4.63
#